data_AF-A0A0G4IDN9-F1
#
_entry.id   AF-A0A0G4IDN9-F1
#
_cell.length_a   1.000
_cell.length_b   1.000
_cell.length_c   1.000
_cell.angle_alpha   90.00
_cell.angle_beta   90.00
_cell.angle_gamma   90.00
#
_symmetry.space_group_name_H-M   'P 1'
#
loop_
_entity.id
_entity.type
_entity.pdbx_description
1 polymer ?
#
loop_
_entity_poly.entity_id
_entity_poly.type
_entity_poly.pdbx_seq_one_letter_code
_entity_poly.pdbx_strand_id
1 'polypeptide(L)'
;MGPGAGTSPAEKLKKSQGQQMKDAGLEIQGLIERLEVQVKELNISTRKDKEGLQEFDRHLGALKEEKRKITADIAAKEKYLASFEEIIKPLDDQFNNIEGFLKGHYDSAKVKYDKGIKLLEREFDYHRMYRRPDKPFFGVPFKPK
;
A
#
# COMPACT_ATOMS: atom_id res chain seq x y z
N MET A 1 82.99 10.53 -63.37
CA MET A 1 82.02 10.37 -62.27
C MET A 1 81.41 11.75 -62.04
N GLY A 2 80.39 12.19 -62.77
CA GLY A 2 79.04 11.67 -62.84
C GLY A 2 78.12 12.83 -62.38
N PRO A 3 77.67 13.72 -63.29
CA PRO A 3 76.94 14.92 -62.89
C PRO A 3 75.53 14.55 -62.42
N GLY A 4 75.18 14.95 -61.20
CA GLY A 4 73.84 14.79 -60.64
C GLY A 4 72.82 15.60 -61.44
N ALA A 5 71.96 14.88 -62.17
CA ALA A 5 70.85 15.47 -62.92
C ALA A 5 69.86 16.12 -61.94
N GLY A 6 69.87 17.45 -61.89
CA GLY A 6 68.81 18.23 -61.26
C GLY A 6 67.52 18.06 -62.04
N THR A 7 66.52 17.42 -61.43
CA THR A 7 65.17 17.24 -61.99
C THR A 7 64.55 18.55 -62.47
N SER A 8 63.91 18.52 -63.64
CA SER A 8 63.31 19.69 -64.30
C SER A 8 62.19 20.34 -63.45
N PRO A 9 62.02 21.68 -63.48
CA PRO A 9 60.98 22.39 -62.72
C PRO A 9 59.55 21.82 -62.91
N ALA A 10 59.26 21.31 -64.11
CA ALA A 10 57.97 20.69 -64.44
C ALA A 10 57.73 19.34 -63.72
N GLU A 11 58.79 18.57 -63.46
CA GLU A 11 58.68 17.31 -62.69
C GLU A 11 58.49 17.58 -61.19
N LYS A 12 59.10 18.64 -60.66
CA LYS A 12 58.88 19.07 -59.26
C LYS A 12 57.44 19.55 -59.06
N LEU A 13 56.87 20.26 -60.03
CA LEU A 13 55.48 20.73 -59.98
C LEU A 13 54.49 19.55 -60.03
N LYS A 14 54.72 18.56 -60.91
CA LYS A 14 53.90 17.32 -60.98
C LYS A 14 54.01 16.47 -59.71
N LYS A 15 55.21 16.34 -59.13
CA LYS A 15 55.38 15.66 -57.83
C LYS A 15 54.67 16.40 -56.70
N SER A 16 54.73 17.73 -56.68
CA SER A 16 54.02 18.58 -55.69
C SER A 16 52.51 18.41 -55.78
N GLN A 17 51.93 18.49 -56.99
CA GLN A 17 50.48 18.25 -57.19
C GLN A 17 50.07 16.82 -56.84
N GLY A 18 50.88 15.82 -57.20
CA GLY A 18 50.64 14.44 -56.81
C GLY A 18 50.72 14.20 -55.29
N GLN A 19 51.56 14.96 -54.59
CA GLN A 19 51.64 14.93 -53.12
C GLN A 19 50.41 15.58 -52.50
N GLN A 20 50.00 16.77 -52.98
CA GLN A 20 48.79 17.46 -52.54
C GLN A 20 47.53 16.62 -52.75
N MET A 21 47.41 15.88 -53.86
CA MET A 21 46.29 14.96 -54.09
C MET A 21 46.32 13.75 -53.14
N LYS A 22 47.50 13.24 -52.78
CA LYS A 22 47.62 12.16 -51.79
C LYS A 22 47.24 12.64 -50.39
N ASP A 23 47.69 13.83 -50.01
CA ASP A 23 47.37 14.43 -48.72
C ASP A 23 45.87 14.70 -48.60
N ALA A 24 45.25 15.26 -49.64
CA ALA A 24 43.79 15.42 -49.70
C ALA A 24 43.04 14.08 -49.66
N GLY A 25 43.57 13.04 -50.32
CA GLY A 25 43.01 11.68 -50.26
C GLY A 25 43.07 11.07 -48.86
N LEU A 26 44.18 11.26 -48.13
CA LEU A 26 44.35 10.82 -46.75
C LEU A 26 43.42 11.57 -45.79
N GLU A 27 43.24 12.88 -45.99
CA GLU A 27 42.29 13.68 -45.20
C GLU A 27 40.84 13.22 -45.39
N ILE A 28 40.44 12.98 -46.64
CA ILE A 28 39.11 12.45 -46.98
C ILE A 28 38.92 11.05 -46.36
N GLN A 29 39.94 10.20 -46.45
CA GLN A 29 39.88 8.86 -45.86
C GLN A 29 39.74 8.92 -44.33
N GLY A 30 40.50 9.78 -43.65
CA GLY A 30 40.36 9.98 -42.21
C GLY A 30 39.01 10.61 -41.80
N LEU A 31 38.37 11.38 -42.68
CA LEU A 31 36.98 11.83 -42.49
C LEU A 31 35.97 10.68 -42.62
N ILE A 32 36.12 9.83 -43.63
CA ILE A 32 35.26 8.65 -43.84
C ILE A 32 35.35 7.70 -42.65
N GLU A 33 36.56 7.38 -42.18
CA GLU A 33 36.77 6.50 -41.03
C GLU A 33 36.11 7.06 -39.76
N ARG A 34 36.20 8.37 -39.53
CA ARG A 34 35.52 9.04 -38.40
C ARG A 34 34.00 8.97 -38.52
N LEU A 35 33.45 9.21 -39.72
CA LEU A 35 32.01 9.11 -39.95
C LEU A 35 31.51 7.67 -39.77
N GLU A 36 32.26 6.66 -40.20
CA GLU A 36 31.91 5.26 -39.99
C GLU A 36 31.88 4.90 -38.50
N VAL A 37 32.84 5.39 -37.71
CA VAL A 37 32.85 5.20 -36.25
C VAL A 37 31.63 5.86 -35.63
N GLN A 38 31.33 7.12 -35.99
CA GLN A 38 30.16 7.83 -35.47
C GLN A 38 28.83 7.13 -35.83
N VAL A 39 28.70 6.62 -37.06
CA VAL A 39 27.51 5.87 -37.48
C VAL A 39 27.38 4.58 -36.66
N LYS A 40 28.48 3.86 -36.40
CA LYS A 40 28.46 2.66 -35.54
C LYS A 40 28.05 3.00 -34.11
N GLU A 41 28.61 4.06 -33.53
CA GLU A 41 28.27 4.53 -32.19
C GLU A 41 26.79 4.93 -32.07
N LEU A 42 26.28 5.72 -33.03
CA LEU A 42 24.88 6.11 -33.09
C LEU A 42 23.95 4.91 -33.23
N ASN A 43 24.31 3.91 -34.03
CA ASN A 43 23.53 2.68 -34.16
C ASN A 43 23.49 1.88 -32.85
N ILE A 44 24.60 1.78 -32.14
CA ILE A 44 24.66 1.13 -30.82
C ILE A 44 23.79 1.90 -29.81
N SER A 45 23.90 3.23 -29.77
CA SER A 45 23.07 4.09 -28.89
C SER A 45 21.59 3.89 -29.19
N THR A 46 21.19 4.00 -30.45
CA THR A 46 19.81 3.84 -30.90
C THR A 46 19.24 2.47 -30.50
N ARG A 47 20.06 1.42 -30.58
CA ARG A 47 19.65 0.08 -30.16
C ARG A 47 19.41 0.03 -28.65
N LYS A 48 20.32 0.57 -27.85
CA LYS A 48 20.18 0.63 -26.38
C LYS A 48 18.96 1.45 -25.97
N ASP A 49 18.68 2.55 -26.66
CA ASP A 49 17.51 3.38 -26.38
C ASP A 49 16.21 2.64 -26.68
N LYS A 50 16.16 1.86 -27.77
CA LYS A 50 15.01 0.99 -28.08
C LYS A 50 14.82 -0.10 -27.04
N GLU A 51 15.91 -0.75 -26.60
CA GLU A 51 15.86 -1.75 -25.53
C GLU A 51 15.36 -1.11 -24.22
N GLY A 52 15.86 0.08 -23.88
CA GLY A 52 15.41 0.85 -22.71
C GLY A 52 13.93 1.23 -22.78
N LEU A 53 13.43 1.69 -23.93
CA LEU A 53 12.01 1.98 -24.13
C LEU A 53 11.12 0.75 -23.89
N GLN A 54 11.52 -0.41 -24.41
CA GLN A 54 10.78 -1.66 -24.18
C GLN A 54 10.74 -2.04 -22.71
N GLU A 55 11.83 -1.83 -21.98
CA GLU A 55 11.90 -2.10 -20.54
C GLU A 55 11.00 -1.14 -19.75
N PHE A 56 11.02 0.16 -20.08
CA PHE A 56 10.11 1.14 -19.49
C PHE A 56 8.64 0.79 -19.75
N ASP A 57 8.28 0.39 -20.96
CA ASP A 57 6.91 -0.02 -21.28
C ASP A 57 6.47 -1.24 -20.47
N ARG A 58 7.35 -2.21 -20.25
CA ARG A 58 7.08 -3.37 -19.37
C ARG A 58 6.83 -2.93 -17.93
N HIS A 59 7.71 -2.10 -17.38
CA HIS A 59 7.54 -1.59 -16.01
C HIS A 59 6.27 -0.77 -15.86
N LEU A 60 5.97 0.09 -16.83
CA LEU A 60 4.77 0.93 -16.84
C LEU A 60 3.50 0.08 -16.96
N GLY A 61 3.54 -1.00 -17.73
CA GLY A 61 2.48 -2.01 -17.79
C GLY A 61 2.24 -2.69 -16.44
N ALA A 62 3.31 -3.16 -15.79
CA ALA A 62 3.24 -3.76 -14.46
C ALA A 62 2.65 -2.79 -13.42
N LEU A 63 3.10 -1.53 -13.43
CA LEU A 63 2.64 -0.51 -12.49
C LEU A 63 1.15 -0.17 -12.68
N LYS A 64 0.68 -0.12 -13.94
CA LYS A 64 -0.74 0.08 -14.26
C LYS A 64 -1.59 -1.09 -13.75
N GLU A 65 -1.10 -2.31 -13.91
CA GLU A 65 -1.80 -3.50 -13.43
C GLU A 65 -1.87 -3.55 -11.90
N GLU A 66 -0.77 -3.21 -11.23
CA GLU A 66 -0.72 -3.11 -9.77
C GLU A 66 -1.67 -2.03 -9.25
N LYS A 67 -1.66 -0.84 -9.87
CA LYS A 67 -2.62 0.22 -9.56
C LYS A 67 -4.05 -0.27 -9.69
N ARG A 68 -4.39 -0.97 -10.78
CA ARG A 68 -5.73 -1.53 -11.00
C ARG A 68 -6.14 -2.49 -9.88
N LYS A 69 -5.24 -3.40 -9.48
CA LYS A 69 -5.47 -4.34 -8.39
C LYS A 69 -5.72 -3.62 -7.06
N ILE A 70 -4.84 -2.69 -6.70
CA ILE A 70 -4.96 -1.92 -5.45
C ILE A 70 -6.28 -1.13 -5.42
N THR A 71 -6.66 -0.48 -6.53
CA THR A 71 -7.93 0.25 -6.61
C THR A 71 -9.13 -0.69 -6.45
N ALA A 72 -9.11 -1.88 -7.05
CA ALA A 72 -10.17 -2.87 -6.88
C ALA A 72 -10.24 -3.37 -5.43
N ASP A 73 -9.10 -3.63 -4.79
CA ASP A 73 -9.02 -4.06 -3.39
C ASP A 73 -9.54 -2.99 -2.43
N ILE A 74 -9.22 -1.71 -2.67
CA ILE A 74 -9.75 -0.59 -1.89
C ILE A 74 -11.28 -0.56 -2.00
N ALA A 75 -11.83 -0.60 -3.22
CA ALA A 75 -13.27 -0.58 -3.42
C ALA A 75 -13.98 -1.78 -2.75
N ALA A 76 -13.36 -2.98 -2.81
CA ALA A 76 -13.88 -4.16 -2.13
C ALA A 76 -13.88 -4.01 -0.60
N LYS A 77 -12.80 -3.45 -0.03
CA LYS A 77 -12.68 -3.20 1.41
C LYS A 77 -13.63 -2.12 1.89
N GLU A 78 -13.81 -1.05 1.14
CA GLU A 78 -14.78 0.01 1.44
C GLU A 78 -16.21 -0.55 1.47
N LYS A 79 -16.57 -1.39 0.49
CA LYS A 79 -17.87 -2.07 0.48
C LYS A 79 -18.03 -3.00 1.68
N TYR A 80 -16.98 -3.74 2.03
CA TYR A 80 -16.99 -4.61 3.21
C TYR A 80 -17.18 -3.81 4.50
N LEU A 81 -16.44 -2.71 4.68
CA LEU A 81 -16.58 -1.84 5.84
C LEU A 81 -17.98 -1.22 5.94
N ALA A 82 -18.56 -0.77 4.83
CA ALA A 82 -19.93 -0.28 4.81
C ALA A 82 -20.93 -1.35 5.28
N SER A 83 -20.79 -2.59 4.81
CA SER A 83 -21.65 -3.69 5.29
C SER A 83 -21.42 -4.04 6.75
N PHE A 84 -20.20 -3.85 7.24
CA PHE A 84 -19.85 -4.12 8.63
C PHE A 84 -20.45 -3.05 9.56
N GLU A 85 -20.41 -1.78 9.18
CA GLU A 85 -21.08 -0.70 9.93
C GLU A 85 -22.59 -0.89 10.03
N GLU A 86 -23.23 -1.37 8.95
CA GLU A 86 -24.67 -1.70 8.96
C GLU A 86 -25.02 -2.81 9.95
N ILE A 87 -24.11 -3.75 10.18
CA ILE A 87 -24.34 -4.89 11.09
C ILE A 87 -23.95 -4.54 12.54
N ILE A 88 -22.83 -3.83 12.74
CA ILE A 88 -22.32 -3.54 14.08
C ILE A 88 -23.13 -2.48 14.79
N LYS A 89 -23.53 -1.39 14.12
CA LYS A 89 -24.27 -0.31 14.82
C LYS A 89 -25.55 -0.83 15.51
N PRO A 90 -26.42 -1.63 14.84
CA PRO A 90 -27.58 -2.21 15.49
C PRO A 90 -27.21 -3.17 16.64
N LEU A 91 -26.09 -3.88 16.51
CA LEU A 91 -25.64 -4.84 17.52
C LEU A 91 -25.16 -4.12 18.79
N ASP A 92 -24.36 -3.06 18.64
CA ASP A 92 -23.91 -2.22 19.76
C ASP A 92 -25.10 -1.57 20.47
N ASP A 93 -26.08 -1.06 19.70
CA ASP A 93 -27.32 -0.53 20.26
C ASP A 93 -28.12 -1.58 21.03
N GLN A 94 -28.21 -2.81 20.51
CA GLN A 94 -28.84 -3.93 21.21
C GLN A 94 -28.12 -4.29 22.51
N PHE A 95 -26.79 -4.35 22.50
CA PHE A 95 -26.00 -4.63 23.70
C PHE A 95 -26.19 -3.56 24.77
N ASN A 96 -26.09 -2.28 24.40
CA ASN A 96 -26.31 -1.15 25.32
C ASN A 96 -27.71 -1.17 25.93
N ASN A 97 -28.73 -1.51 25.11
CA ASN A 97 -30.11 -1.63 25.58
C ASN A 97 -30.29 -2.79 26.59
N ILE A 98 -29.67 -3.95 26.32
CA ILE A 98 -29.71 -5.09 27.23
C ILE A 98 -29.02 -4.76 28.54
N GLU A 99 -27.87 -4.09 28.51
CA GLU A 99 -27.15 -3.70 29.73
C GLU A 99 -27.98 -2.73 30.59
N GLY A 100 -28.60 -1.73 29.97
CA GLY A 100 -29.51 -0.81 30.64
C GLY A 100 -30.72 -1.52 31.27
N PHE A 101 -31.33 -2.44 30.53
CA PHE A 101 -32.44 -3.25 31.03
C PHE A 101 -32.04 -4.12 32.23
N LEU A 102 -30.89 -4.79 32.14
CA LEU A 102 -30.38 -5.68 33.19
C LEU A 102 -30.06 -4.88 34.47
N LYS A 103 -29.42 -3.72 34.31
CA LYS A 103 -29.12 -2.81 35.42
C LYS A 103 -30.39 -2.34 36.12
N GLY A 104 -31.39 -1.89 35.36
CA GLY A 104 -32.68 -1.46 35.91
C GLY A 104 -33.41 -2.59 36.65
N HIS A 105 -33.35 -3.82 36.13
CA HIS A 105 -33.88 -5.01 36.79
C HIS A 105 -33.15 -5.34 38.09
N TYR A 106 -31.81 -5.26 38.09
CA TYR A 106 -31.00 -5.52 39.27
C TYR A 106 -31.26 -4.48 40.37
N ASP A 107 -31.31 -3.18 40.01
CA ASP A 107 -31.61 -2.10 40.96
C ASP A 107 -33.03 -2.26 41.54
N SER A 108 -34.01 -2.61 40.69
CA SER A 108 -35.38 -2.89 41.14
C SER A 108 -35.45 -4.11 42.07
N ALA A 109 -34.69 -5.17 41.77
CA ALA A 109 -34.61 -6.35 42.61
C ALA A 109 -33.97 -6.03 43.97
N LYS A 110 -32.92 -5.20 44.00
CA LYS A 110 -32.28 -4.73 45.23
C LYS A 110 -33.26 -3.95 46.12
N VAL A 111 -34.03 -3.02 45.52
CA VAL A 111 -35.04 -2.25 46.25
C VAL A 111 -36.15 -3.16 46.80
N LYS A 112 -36.64 -4.12 46.00
CA LYS A 112 -37.66 -5.09 46.43
C LYS A 112 -37.11 -6.01 47.53
N TYR A 113 -35.87 -6.44 47.42
CA TYR A 113 -35.18 -7.23 48.44
C TYR A 113 -35.10 -6.46 49.76
N ASP A 114 -34.64 -5.21 49.74
CA ASP A 114 -34.57 -4.39 50.96
C ASP A 114 -35.94 -4.15 51.58
N LYS A 115 -36.98 -3.93 50.76
CA LYS A 115 -38.37 -3.84 51.23
C LYS A 115 -38.85 -5.15 51.86
N GLY A 116 -38.53 -6.28 51.23
CA GLY A 116 -38.83 -7.61 51.76
C GLY A 116 -38.17 -7.85 53.11
N ILE A 117 -36.88 -7.55 53.23
CA ILE A 117 -36.17 -7.71 54.50
C ILE A 117 -36.74 -6.80 55.59
N LYS A 118 -37.09 -5.54 55.29
CA LYS A 118 -37.75 -4.65 56.26
C LYS A 118 -39.11 -5.17 56.72
N LEU A 119 -39.88 -5.80 55.83
CA LEU A 119 -41.15 -6.43 56.18
C LEU A 119 -40.93 -7.64 57.10
N LEU A 120 -39.91 -8.45 56.82
CA LEU A 120 -39.53 -9.57 57.68
C LEU A 120 -39.08 -9.10 59.06
N GLU A 121 -38.27 -8.04 59.13
CA GLU A 121 -37.82 -7.42 60.39
C GLU A 121 -39.03 -6.97 61.23
N ARG A 122 -40.03 -6.34 60.59
CA ARG A 122 -41.20 -5.78 61.29
C ARG A 122 -42.22 -6.82 61.74
N GLU A 123 -42.56 -7.78 60.88
CA GLU A 123 -43.69 -8.69 61.10
C GLU A 123 -43.27 -10.04 61.70
N PHE A 124 -42.00 -10.42 61.55
CA PHE A 124 -41.52 -11.77 61.89
C PHE A 124 -40.25 -11.77 62.77
N ASP A 125 -39.89 -10.63 63.36
CA ASP A 125 -38.70 -10.45 64.21
C ASP A 125 -37.40 -10.97 63.54
N TYR A 126 -37.32 -10.79 62.22
CA TYR A 126 -36.19 -11.24 61.43
C TYR A 126 -34.96 -10.36 61.70
N HIS A 127 -33.80 -10.97 61.98
CA HIS A 127 -32.55 -10.24 62.21
C HIS A 127 -31.49 -10.62 61.18
N ARG A 128 -31.06 -9.65 60.34
CA ARG A 128 -30.16 -9.86 59.19
C ARG A 128 -28.89 -10.67 59.51
N MET A 129 -28.27 -10.43 60.67
CA MET A 129 -27.02 -11.10 61.09
C MET A 129 -27.20 -12.49 61.72
N TYR A 130 -28.42 -12.90 62.08
CA TYR A 130 -28.68 -14.21 62.70
C TYR A 130 -29.38 -15.19 61.75
N ARG A 131 -29.38 -14.90 60.43
CA ARG A 131 -29.88 -15.81 59.40
C ARG A 131 -29.02 -17.07 59.37
N ARG A 132 -29.53 -18.15 59.96
CA ARG A 132 -28.93 -19.48 59.95
C ARG A 132 -29.24 -20.19 58.62
N PRO A 133 -28.25 -20.57 57.79
CA PRO A 133 -28.48 -21.23 56.49
C PRO A 133 -29.25 -22.56 56.60
N ASP A 134 -29.22 -23.16 57.78
CA ASP A 134 -29.70 -24.50 58.13
C ASP A 134 -31.10 -24.53 58.77
N LYS A 135 -31.74 -23.36 59.03
CA LYS A 135 -33.11 -23.31 59.57
C LYS A 135 -34.13 -22.86 58.51
N PRO A 136 -35.24 -23.59 58.34
CA PRO A 136 -36.32 -23.16 57.45
C PRO A 136 -36.99 -21.89 57.98
N PHE A 137 -37.31 -20.99 57.07
CA PHE A 137 -38.07 -19.77 57.35
C PHE A 137 -39.53 -20.13 57.66
N PHE A 138 -39.98 -19.93 58.89
CA PHE A 138 -41.37 -20.13 59.30
C PHE A 138 -42.12 -18.80 59.29
N GLY A 139 -42.47 -18.31 58.10
CA GLY A 139 -43.42 -17.20 57.95
C GLY A 139 -44.84 -17.74 57.82
N VAL A 140 -45.72 -17.44 58.78
CA VAL A 140 -47.15 -17.72 58.62
C VAL A 140 -47.69 -16.75 57.55
N PRO A 141 -48.36 -17.23 56.48
CA PRO A 141 -48.86 -16.34 55.43
C PRO A 141 -49.83 -15.30 56.00
N PHE A 142 -49.56 -14.02 55.76
CA PHE A 142 -50.47 -12.94 56.13
C PHE A 142 -51.77 -13.07 55.34
N LYS A 143 -52.88 -13.36 56.02
CA LYS A 143 -54.24 -13.29 55.47
C LYS A 143 -54.87 -11.95 55.89
N PRO A 144 -55.12 -11.02 54.96
CA PRO A 144 -55.86 -9.81 55.27
C PRO A 144 -57.33 -10.15 55.61
N LYS A 145 -57.94 -9.36 56.52
CA LYS A 145 -59.39 -9.37 56.77
C LYS A 145 -60.12 -8.52 55.75
#